data_AF-A0A094J6C1-F1
#
_entry.id   AF-A0A094J6C1-F1
#
_cell.length_a   1.000
_cell.length_b   1.000
_cell.length_c   1.000
_cell.angle_alpha   90.00
_cell.angle_beta   90.00
_cell.angle_gamma   90.00
#
_symmetry.space_group_name_H-M   'P 1'
#
loop_
_entity.id
_entity.type
_entity.pdbx_description
1 polymer ?
#
loop_
_entity_poly.entity_id
_entity_poly.type
_entity_poly.pdbx_seq_one_letter_code
_entity_poly.pdbx_strand_id
1 'polypeptide(L)'
;MFIFLFQSDWSARGGFRYVHERANPVECSMKETDDGKVLLRITKIIADNEAAIDHEQRELETDLRNYGGVFVSKKYHFVAKGDKVERKRISFIAKLLTWMTRPGDARNYVLRKMPLYSIIFTLVLVFILSVVYEI
;
A
#
# COMPACT_ATOMS: atom_id res chain seq x y z
N MET A 1 7.01 -1.15 9.69
CA MET A 1 6.52 -2.24 8.84
C MET A 1 6.16 -3.39 9.74
N PHE A 2 4.91 -3.85 9.65
CA PHE A 2 4.38 -5.00 10.40
C PHE A 2 4.13 -6.13 9.42
N ILE A 3 4.44 -7.36 9.83
CA ILE A 3 4.31 -8.56 9.00
C ILE A 3 3.35 -9.51 9.68
N PHE A 4 2.32 -9.92 8.94
CA PHE A 4 1.30 -10.86 9.37
C PHE A 4 1.27 -12.07 8.44
N LEU A 5 1.10 -13.26 9.00
CA LEU A 5 0.97 -14.53 8.29
C LEU A 5 -0.50 -14.95 8.24
N PHE A 6 -0.92 -15.38 7.07
CA PHE A 6 -2.26 -15.89 6.79
C PHE A 6 -2.16 -17.30 6.22
N GLN A 7 -3.12 -18.16 6.59
CA GLN A 7 -3.16 -19.56 6.15
C GLN A 7 -3.60 -19.70 4.69
N SER A 8 -4.30 -18.70 4.12
CA SER A 8 -4.79 -18.75 2.74
C SER A 8 -4.78 -17.36 2.08
N ASP A 9 -4.70 -17.35 0.75
CA ASP A 9 -4.81 -16.10 -0.04
C ASP A 9 -6.14 -15.36 0.22
N TRP A 10 -7.25 -16.08 0.35
CA TRP A 10 -8.56 -15.49 0.65
C TRP A 10 -8.57 -14.74 1.99
N SER A 11 -7.99 -15.34 3.03
CA SER A 11 -7.85 -14.68 4.34
C SER A 11 -6.95 -13.45 4.28
N ALA A 12 -5.82 -13.52 3.56
CA ALA A 12 -4.92 -12.39 3.37
C ALA A 12 -5.57 -11.23 2.61
N ARG A 13 -6.37 -11.53 1.58
CA ARG A 13 -7.14 -10.51 0.83
C ARG A 13 -8.17 -9.80 1.69
N GLY A 14 -8.83 -10.51 2.60
CA GLY A 14 -9.77 -9.93 3.56
C GLY A 14 -9.09 -8.91 4.48
N GLY A 15 -7.96 -9.30 5.08
CA GLY A 15 -7.15 -8.42 5.92
C GLY A 15 -6.54 -7.24 5.16
N PHE A 16 -6.02 -7.49 3.95
CA PHE A 16 -5.49 -6.45 3.05
C PHE A 16 -6.56 -5.39 2.75
N ARG A 17 -7.76 -5.84 2.36
CA ARG A 17 -8.88 -4.95 2.03
C ARG A 17 -9.22 -4.04 3.20
N TYR A 18 -9.40 -4.61 4.39
CA TYR A 18 -9.75 -3.86 5.58
C TYR A 18 -8.71 -2.77 5.91
N VAL A 19 -7.42 -3.10 5.79
CA VAL A 19 -6.33 -2.15 6.06
C VAL A 19 -6.24 -1.09 4.96
N HIS A 20 -6.49 -1.44 3.71
CA HIS A 20 -6.41 -0.53 2.57
C HIS A 20 -7.58 0.46 2.49
N GLU A 21 -8.78 0.06 2.94
CA GLU A 21 -9.98 0.91 2.95
C GLU A 21 -9.96 1.98 4.08
N ARG A 22 -8.99 1.91 4.99
CA ARG A 22 -8.83 2.94 6.04
C ARG A 22 -8.34 4.27 5.46
N ALA A 23 -8.82 5.37 6.03
CA ALA A 23 -8.44 6.73 5.66
C ALA A 23 -6.96 7.08 5.91
N ASN A 24 -6.20 6.19 6.56
CA ASN A 24 -4.79 6.39 6.85
C ASN A 24 -3.91 5.83 5.73
N PRO A 25 -2.97 6.62 5.17
CA PRO A 25 -2.12 6.16 4.07
C PRO A 25 -1.18 5.04 4.56
N VAL A 26 -1.34 3.85 3.98
CA VAL A 26 -0.56 2.64 4.29
C VAL A 26 -0.08 1.98 3.00
N GLU A 27 1.18 1.59 2.97
CA GLU A 27 1.75 0.77 1.90
C GLU A 27 1.59 -0.70 2.28
N CYS A 28 0.80 -1.44 1.51
CA CYS A 28 0.54 -2.86 1.73
C CYS A 28 1.15 -3.72 0.62
N SER A 29 1.75 -4.84 0.97
CA SER A 29 2.32 -5.81 0.04
C SER A 29 2.04 -7.23 0.52
N MET A 30 1.58 -8.09 -0.38
CA MET A 30 1.40 -9.53 -0.11
C MET A 30 2.52 -10.32 -0.77
N LYS A 31 3.03 -11.33 -0.06
CA LYS A 31 4.01 -12.28 -0.58
C LYS A 31 3.61 -13.70 -0.20
N GLU A 32 3.51 -14.58 -1.18
CA GLU A 32 3.30 -16.01 -0.93
C GLU A 32 4.60 -16.66 -0.44
N THR A 33 4.45 -17.63 0.46
CA THR A 33 5.54 -18.47 0.96
C THR A 33 5.48 -19.84 0.32
N ASP A 34 6.60 -20.57 0.34
CA ASP A 34 6.72 -21.87 -0.35
C ASP A 34 5.73 -22.92 0.19
N ASP A 35 5.22 -22.73 1.41
CA ASP A 35 4.20 -23.57 2.05
C ASP A 35 2.74 -23.22 1.66
N GLY A 36 2.53 -22.31 0.69
CA GLY A 36 1.20 -21.85 0.29
C GLY A 36 0.52 -20.88 1.27
N LYS A 37 1.24 -20.44 2.32
CA LYS A 37 0.78 -19.38 3.23
C LYS A 37 1.10 -18.00 2.65
N VAL A 38 0.40 -16.97 3.12
CA VAL A 38 0.56 -15.60 2.60
C VAL A 38 1.03 -14.66 3.69
N LEU A 39 2.07 -13.88 3.39
CA LEU A 39 2.59 -12.82 4.24
C LEU A 39 2.02 -11.47 3.79
N LEU A 40 1.27 -10.81 4.65
CA LEU A 40 0.82 -9.43 4.49
C LEU A 40 1.78 -8.50 5.21
N ARG A 41 2.43 -7.60 4.45
CA ARG A 41 3.34 -6.58 4.94
C ARG A 41 2.64 -5.23 4.90
N ILE A 42 2.56 -4.57 6.05
CA ILE A 42 1.90 -3.28 6.23
C ILE A 42 2.95 -2.26 6.66
N THR A 43 3.18 -1.24 5.83
CA THR A 43 4.10 -0.15 6.11
C THR A 43 3.30 1.11 6.36
N LYS A 44 3.31 1.57 7.62
CA LYS A 44 2.67 2.80 8.07
C LYS A 44 3.72 3.79 8.56
N ILE A 45 3.42 5.06 8.38
CA ILE A 45 4.15 6.20 8.92
C ILE A 45 3.66 6.35 10.38
N ILE A 46 4.47 6.02 11.41
CA ILE A 46 4.11 6.11 12.87
C ILE A 46 5.12 6.94 13.67
N ALA A 47 4.62 7.69 14.67
CA ALA A 47 5.43 8.64 15.47
C ALA A 47 6.59 7.94 16.12
N ASP A 48 7.69 8.67 16.27
CA ASP A 48 8.88 8.18 16.97
C ASP A 48 8.62 8.19 18.48
N ASN A 49 7.66 7.36 18.88
CA ASN A 49 7.23 7.12 20.24
C ASN A 49 6.85 5.64 20.32
N GLU A 50 7.50 4.93 21.24
CA GLU A 50 7.28 3.51 21.49
C GLU A 50 5.81 3.22 21.83
N ALA A 51 5.15 4.10 22.57
CA ALA A 51 3.72 3.97 22.86
C ALA A 51 2.85 4.05 21.60
N ALA A 52 3.20 4.89 20.63
CA ALA A 52 2.46 5.00 19.36
C ALA A 52 2.68 3.77 18.49
N ILE A 53 3.91 3.23 18.49
CA ILE A 53 4.27 2.02 17.77
C ILE A 53 3.50 0.80 18.32
N ASP A 54 3.45 0.65 19.64
CA ASP A 54 2.76 -0.47 20.27
C ASP A 54 1.24 -0.36 20.16
N HIS A 55 0.69 0.85 20.23
CA HIS A 55 -0.73 1.09 19.99
C HIS A 55 -1.13 0.61 18.59
N GLU A 56 -0.37 1.02 17.57
CA GLU A 56 -0.60 0.65 16.18
C GLU A 56 -0.41 -0.85 15.93
N GLN A 57 0.56 -1.48 16.58
CA GLN A 57 0.72 -2.93 16.52
C GLN A 57 -0.53 -3.64 17.08
N ARG A 58 -0.99 -3.26 18.27
CA ARG A 58 -2.17 -3.89 18.89
C ARG A 58 -3.44 -3.67 18.08
N GLU A 59 -3.60 -2.49 17.51
CA GLU A 59 -4.73 -2.17 16.63
C GLU A 59 -4.73 -3.10 15.41
N LEU A 60 -3.59 -3.20 14.70
CA LEU A 60 -3.45 -4.08 13.55
C LEU A 60 -3.59 -5.56 13.91
N GLU A 61 -3.06 -6.00 15.04
CA GLU A 61 -3.25 -7.37 15.54
C GLU A 61 -4.72 -7.68 15.80
N THR A 62 -5.43 -6.77 16.48
CA THR A 62 -6.85 -6.94 16.80
C THR A 62 -7.69 -7.01 15.52
N ASP A 63 -7.41 -6.11 14.58
CA ASP A 63 -8.09 -6.03 13.30
C ASP A 63 -7.87 -7.28 12.45
N LEU A 64 -6.61 -7.68 12.27
CA LEU A 64 -6.23 -8.76 11.36
C LEU A 64 -6.49 -10.14 11.95
N ARG A 65 -6.57 -10.27 13.28
CA ARG A 65 -6.97 -11.51 13.94
C ARG A 65 -8.36 -11.97 13.51
N ASN A 66 -9.30 -11.03 13.27
CA ASN A 66 -10.65 -11.35 12.77
C ASN A 66 -10.63 -11.96 11.35
N TYR A 67 -9.54 -11.78 10.62
CA TYR A 67 -9.32 -12.34 9.28
C TYR A 67 -8.34 -13.51 9.29
N GLY A 68 -7.94 -14.02 10.46
CA GLY A 68 -7.01 -15.14 10.59
C GLY A 68 -5.53 -14.77 10.42
N GLY A 69 -5.19 -13.49 10.54
CA GLY A 69 -3.81 -13.00 10.49
C GLY A 69 -3.08 -13.22 11.82
N VAL A 70 -1.89 -13.81 11.76
CA VAL A 70 -1.00 -14.00 12.90
C VAL A 70 0.19 -13.07 12.78
N PHE A 71 0.47 -12.29 13.82
CA PHE A 71 1.63 -11.41 13.82
C PHE A 71 2.94 -12.22 13.80
N VAL A 72 3.86 -11.85 12.90
CA VAL A 72 5.15 -12.52 12.74
C VAL A 72 6.28 -11.65 13.24
N SER A 73 6.35 -10.41 12.75
CA SER A 73 7.44 -9.49 13.12
C SER A 73 7.12 -8.04 12.80
N LYS A 74 7.82 -7.15 13.50
CA LYS A 74 7.84 -5.71 13.24
C LYS A 74 9.27 -5.27 12.87
N LYS A 75 9.38 -4.43 11.85
CA LYS A 75 10.63 -3.80 11.39
C LYS A 75 10.41 -2.31 11.22
N TYR A 76 11.31 -1.50 11.77
CA TYR A 76 11.25 -0.04 11.67
C TYR A 76 12.42 0.45 10.83
N HIS A 77 12.13 1.44 9.98
CA HIS A 77 13.15 2.16 9.23
C HIS A 77 13.00 3.63 9.54
N PHE A 78 13.98 4.18 10.25
CA PHE A 78 14.14 5.61 10.43
C PHE A 78 14.70 6.17 9.13
N VAL A 79 14.08 7.23 8.61
CA VAL A 79 14.68 8.01 7.53
C VAL A 79 15.10 9.33 8.18
N ALA A 80 16.37 9.64 8.18
CA ALA A 80 16.84 10.95 8.63
C ALA A 80 16.82 11.89 7.42
N LYS A 81 16.23 13.09 7.55
CA LYS A 81 16.30 14.11 6.51
C LYS A 81 16.77 15.42 7.13
N GLY A 82 18.08 15.66 7.05
CA GLY A 82 18.73 16.76 7.78
C GLY A 82 18.81 16.47 9.29
N ASP A 83 18.66 17.50 10.12
CA ASP A 83 18.75 17.46 11.60
C ASP A 83 17.48 16.88 12.28
N LYS A 84 16.57 16.28 11.50
CA LYS A 84 15.31 15.71 11.99
C LYS A 84 15.09 14.31 11.41
N VAL A 85 14.72 13.39 12.29
CA VAL A 85 14.29 12.03 11.93
C VAL A 85 12.86 12.11 11.39
N GLU A 86 12.69 11.96 10.08
CA GLU A 86 11.38 12.00 9.42
C GLU A 86 11.09 10.69 8.71
N ARG A 87 9.94 10.07 9.01
CA ARG A 87 9.55 8.75 8.48
C ARG A 87 9.67 8.64 6.95
N LYS A 88 9.94 7.42 6.48
CA LYS A 88 9.99 7.04 5.06
C LYS A 88 8.81 7.65 4.29
N ARG A 89 9.13 8.46 3.26
CA ARG A 89 8.12 9.08 2.40
C ARG A 89 7.38 7.98 1.63
N ILE A 90 6.07 7.87 1.85
CA ILE A 90 5.18 7.12 0.98
C ILE A 90 5.29 7.72 -0.43
N SER A 91 5.44 6.87 -1.44
CA SER A 91 5.58 7.31 -2.83
C SER A 91 4.42 8.23 -3.23
N PHE A 92 4.70 9.29 -3.98
CA PHE A 92 3.67 10.20 -4.50
C PHE A 92 2.60 9.44 -5.31
N ILE A 93 3.02 8.37 -6.00
CA ILE A 93 2.14 7.47 -6.75
C ILE A 93 1.15 6.76 -5.83
N ALA A 94 1.59 6.32 -4.65
CA ALA A 94 0.72 5.67 -3.68
C ALA A 94 -0.31 6.66 -3.12
N LYS A 95 0.09 7.92 -2.82
CA LYS A 95 -0.85 8.97 -2.41
C LYS A 95 -1.89 9.28 -3.49
N LEU A 96 -1.47 9.35 -4.74
CA LEU A 96 -2.35 9.60 -5.88
C LEU A 96 -3.33 8.44 -6.09
N LEU A 97 -2.85 7.19 -5.99
CA LEU A 97 -3.68 5.99 -6.06
C LEU A 97 -4.73 6.00 -4.95
N THR A 98 -4.35 6.23 -3.70
CA THR A 98 -5.30 6.29 -2.56
C THR A 98 -6.35 7.40 -2.73
N TRP A 99 -6.00 8.52 -3.36
CA TRP A 99 -6.95 9.59 -3.67
C TRP A 99 -7.90 9.24 -4.83
N MET A 100 -7.41 8.52 -5.85
CA MET A 100 -8.20 8.15 -7.03
C MET A 100 -9.09 6.91 -6.81
N THR A 101 -8.68 5.96 -5.96
CA THR A 101 -9.49 4.78 -5.65
C THR A 101 -10.46 5.09 -4.51
N ARG A 102 -11.76 5.14 -4.80
CA ARG A 102 -12.81 5.15 -3.77
C ARG A 102 -12.72 3.87 -2.90
N PRO A 103 -13.09 3.92 -1.61
CA PRO A 103 -12.98 2.82 -0.65
C PRO A 103 -13.81 1.55 -0.96
N GLY A 104 -14.40 1.42 -2.16
CA GLY A 104 -15.10 0.21 -2.62
C GLY A 104 -14.39 -0.55 -3.76
N ASP A 105 -13.36 0.03 -4.38
CA ASP A 105 -12.69 -0.55 -5.56
C ASP A 105 -11.46 -1.42 -5.19
N ALA A 106 -11.16 -1.52 -3.89
CA ALA A 106 -10.12 -2.40 -3.34
C ALA A 106 -10.40 -3.90 -3.62
N ARG A 107 -11.64 -4.26 -3.99
CA ARG A 107 -12.04 -5.63 -4.39
C ARG A 107 -11.21 -6.19 -5.55
N ASN A 108 -10.69 -5.34 -6.44
CA ASN A 108 -9.92 -5.72 -7.62
C ASN A 108 -8.51 -5.10 -7.65
N TYR A 109 -7.95 -4.75 -6.48
CA TYR A 109 -6.63 -4.12 -6.40
C TYR A 109 -5.52 -5.10 -6.79
N VAL A 110 -5.28 -5.19 -8.10
CA VAL A 110 -4.08 -5.78 -8.68
C VAL A 110 -3.13 -4.63 -8.96
N LEU A 111 -1.87 -4.76 -8.53
CA LEU A 111 -0.81 -3.82 -8.85
C LEU A 111 -0.51 -3.88 -10.36
N ARG A 112 -1.40 -3.34 -11.19
CA ARG A 112 -1.18 -3.23 -12.62
C ARG A 112 -0.13 -2.15 -12.84
N LYS A 113 0.96 -2.49 -13.54
CA LYS A 113 1.87 -1.48 -14.10
C LYS A 113 0.99 -0.49 -14.86
N MET A 114 1.06 0.79 -14.48
CA MET A 114 0.41 1.85 -15.23
C MET A 114 0.79 1.67 -16.70
N PRO A 115 -0.16 1.64 -17.63
CA PRO A 115 0.13 1.49 -19.05
C PRO A 115 0.71 2.82 -19.54
N LEU A 116 1.96 3.10 -19.22
CA LEU A 116 2.66 4.32 -19.63
C LEU A 116 2.61 4.47 -21.16
N TYR A 117 2.64 3.35 -21.89
CA TYR A 117 2.46 3.30 -23.33
C TYR A 117 1.15 3.94 -23.80
N SER A 118 0.02 3.73 -23.11
CA SER A 118 -1.25 4.33 -23.53
C SER A 118 -1.30 5.83 -23.25
N ILE A 119 -0.65 6.30 -22.18
CA ILE A 119 -0.53 7.74 -21.87
C ILE A 119 0.37 8.46 -22.87
N ILE A 120 1.50 7.84 -23.21
CA ILE A 120 2.42 8.36 -24.24
C ILE A 120 1.72 8.39 -25.60
N PHE A 121 0.98 7.33 -25.95
CA PHE A 121 0.23 7.26 -27.19
C PHE A 121 -0.83 8.37 -27.31
N THR A 122 -1.62 8.64 -26.26
CA THR A 122 -2.58 9.74 -26.29
C THR A 122 -1.91 11.11 -26.38
N LEU A 123 -0.80 11.34 -25.70
CA LEU A 123 -0.04 12.59 -25.84
C LEU A 123 0.48 12.79 -27.27
N VAL A 124 1.04 11.74 -27.88
CA VAL A 124 1.51 11.78 -29.27
C VAL A 124 0.34 12.00 -30.23
N LEU A 125 -0.79 11.34 -30.03
CA LEU A 125 -1.98 11.50 -30.87
C LEU A 125 -2.53 12.94 -30.79
N VAL A 126 -2.64 13.50 -29.58
CA VAL A 126 -3.08 14.90 -29.39
C VAL A 126 -2.10 15.86 -30.06
N PHE A 127 -0.79 15.62 -29.94
CA PHE A 127 0.23 16.44 -30.58
C PHE A 127 0.15 16.40 -32.11
N ILE A 128 -0.05 15.21 -32.70
CA ILE A 128 -0.22 15.07 -34.16
C ILE A 128 -1.50 15.81 -34.60
N LEU A 129 -2.61 15.62 -33.90
CA LEU A 129 -3.87 16.28 -34.21
C LEU A 129 -3.76 17.80 -34.09
N SER A 130 -3.07 18.32 -33.08
CA SER A 130 -2.86 19.77 -32.94
C SER A 130 -2.00 20.35 -34.06
N VAL A 131 -0.95 19.64 -34.48
CA VAL A 131 -0.08 20.10 -35.58
C VAL A 131 -0.80 20.03 -36.93
N VAL A 132 -1.64 19.01 -37.17
CA VAL A 132 -2.45 18.90 -38.39
C VAL A 132 -3.57 19.94 -38.44
N TYR A 133 -4.07 20.40 -37.30
CA TYR A 133 -5.13 21.43 -37.24
C TYR A 133 -4.59 22.86 -37.43
N GLU A 134 -3.29 23.10 -37.25
CA GLU A 134 -2.63 24.39 -37.47
C GLU A 134 -2.10 24.58 -38.91
N ILE A 135 -2.24 23.58 -39.79
CA ILE A 135 -1.90 23.63 -41.24
C ILE A 135 -3.19 23.80 -42.05
#